data_AF-W6MRJ2-F1
#
_entry.id   AF-W6MRJ2-F1
#
_cell.length_a   1.000
_cell.length_b   1.000
_cell.length_c   1.000
_cell.angle_alpha   90.00
_cell.angle_beta   90.00
_cell.angle_gamma   90.00
#
_symmetry.space_group_name_H-M   'P 1'
#
loop_
_entity.id
_entity.type
_entity.pdbx_description
1 polymer ?
#
loop_
_entity_poly.entity_id
_entity_poly.type
_entity_poly.pdbx_seq_one_letter_code
_entity_poly.pdbx_strand_id
1 'polypeptide(L)'
;MEQLSTHFRFMRKALEVGQKALDEKEVPVGCVFVHRGKVIAEGSNKTNETLCGTRHAEFEGISQIVSTNPNSYKDILKETDLYVTVEPCIMCASALRQLQIKRVFFGCGNDRFGGNGSVLSLQIDQAEVESFPRGYCCYPGILNREAVMLLRKFYLLENDSAPQPTTKKTRNLIEDEFPRIEYKNYLTRNQFVEMFGEGRVGIYDSGGDGFIEESS
;
A
#
# COMPACT_ATOMS: atom_id res chain seq x y z
N MET A 1 4.15 -21.91 -2.96
CA MET A 1 3.66 -20.55 -3.26
C MET A 1 2.38 -20.33 -2.46
N GLU A 2 2.26 -19.18 -1.81
CA GLU A 2 0.98 -18.75 -1.23
C GLU A 2 -0.03 -18.53 -2.37
N GLN A 3 -1.30 -18.86 -2.13
CA GLN A 3 -2.35 -18.68 -3.16
C GLN A 3 -2.76 -17.21 -3.23
N LEU A 4 -3.07 -16.71 -4.44
CA LEU A 4 -3.53 -15.34 -4.66
C LEU A 4 -4.73 -14.93 -3.76
N SER A 5 -5.62 -15.87 -3.47
CA SER A 5 -6.74 -15.72 -2.52
C SER A 5 -6.30 -15.27 -1.12
N THR A 6 -5.12 -15.69 -0.67
CA THR A 6 -4.56 -15.29 0.62
C THR A 6 -4.23 -13.80 0.63
N HIS A 7 -3.68 -13.30 -0.48
CA HIS A 7 -3.35 -11.89 -0.64
C HIS A 7 -4.60 -11.01 -0.74
N PHE A 8 -5.66 -11.49 -1.41
CA PHE A 8 -6.97 -10.82 -1.38
C PHE A 8 -7.53 -10.72 0.03
N ARG A 9 -7.49 -11.81 0.81
CA ARG A 9 -7.97 -11.81 2.20
C ARG A 9 -7.25 -10.78 3.07
N PHE A 10 -5.93 -10.67 2.98
CA PHE A 10 -5.18 -9.68 3.76
C PHE A 10 -5.35 -8.26 3.24
N MET A 11 -5.49 -8.07 1.93
CA MET A 11 -5.82 -6.75 1.39
C MET A 11 -7.22 -6.28 1.79
N ARG A 12 -8.21 -7.18 1.87
CA ARG A 12 -9.54 -6.85 2.44
C ARG A 12 -9.42 -6.34 3.88
N LYS A 13 -8.57 -6.96 4.71
CA LYS A 13 -8.30 -6.45 6.05
C LYS A 13 -7.67 -5.06 6.04
N ALA A 14 -6.72 -4.80 5.14
CA ALA A 14 -6.15 -3.46 4.98
C ALA A 14 -7.23 -2.43 4.54
N LEU A 15 -8.15 -2.82 3.65
CA LEU A 15 -9.30 -1.99 3.25
C LEU A 15 -10.27 -1.75 4.42
N GLU A 16 -10.54 -2.74 5.25
CA GLU A 16 -11.34 -2.58 6.47
C GLU A 16 -10.71 -1.56 7.44
N VAL A 17 -9.38 -1.60 7.62
CA VAL A 17 -8.64 -0.62 8.42
C VAL A 17 -8.72 0.78 7.79
N GLY A 18 -8.58 0.89 6.47
CA GLY A 18 -8.71 2.15 5.75
C GLY A 18 -10.14 2.71 5.80
N GLN A 19 -11.16 1.86 5.79
CA GLN A 19 -12.56 2.27 5.93
C GLN A 19 -12.83 2.84 7.32
N LYS A 20 -12.28 2.25 8.39
CA LYS A 20 -12.37 2.85 9.74
C LYS A 20 -11.76 4.25 9.78
N ALA A 21 -10.60 4.43 9.16
CA ALA A 21 -9.97 5.75 9.05
C ALA A 21 -10.84 6.75 8.28
N LEU A 22 -11.50 6.31 7.20
CA LEU A 22 -12.46 7.15 6.48
C LEU A 22 -13.62 7.59 7.38
N ASP A 23 -14.18 6.66 8.16
CA ASP A 23 -15.29 6.91 9.08
C ASP A 23 -14.88 7.90 10.20
N GLU A 24 -13.60 7.90 10.58
CA GLU A 24 -12.96 8.82 11.52
C GLU A 24 -12.51 10.16 10.88
N LYS A 25 -12.85 10.40 9.60
CA LYS A 25 -12.44 11.57 8.82
C LYS A 25 -10.91 11.71 8.65
N GLU A 26 -10.19 10.60 8.66
CA GLU A 26 -8.78 10.50 8.29
C GLU A 26 -8.59 10.12 6.82
N VAL A 27 -7.37 10.34 6.32
CA VAL A 27 -6.98 9.86 4.98
C VAL A 27 -7.08 8.33 4.99
N PRO A 28 -7.82 7.68 4.08
CA PRO A 28 -8.23 6.29 4.26
C PRO A 28 -7.18 5.31 3.69
N VAL A 29 -5.93 5.50 4.11
CA VAL A 29 -4.86 4.55 3.89
C VAL A 29 -4.85 3.61 5.09
N GLY A 30 -5.06 2.32 4.83
CA GLY A 30 -5.02 1.27 5.82
C GLY A 30 -3.99 0.22 5.46
N CYS A 31 -3.37 -0.40 6.46
CA CYS A 31 -2.41 -1.46 6.27
C CYS A 31 -2.51 -2.54 7.35
N VAL A 32 -2.03 -3.73 7.01
CA VAL A 32 -1.83 -4.84 7.95
C VAL A 32 -0.46 -5.46 7.76
N PHE A 33 0.21 -5.75 8.86
CA PHE A 33 1.48 -6.46 8.90
C PHE A 33 1.23 -7.93 9.20
N VAL A 34 1.63 -8.81 8.29
CA VAL A 34 1.38 -10.25 8.35
C VAL A 34 2.68 -11.00 8.55
N HIS A 35 2.83 -11.64 9.71
CA HIS A 35 3.97 -12.48 10.04
C HIS A 35 3.50 -13.92 10.21
N ARG A 36 4.09 -14.83 9.43
CA ARG A 36 3.76 -16.27 9.45
C ARG A 36 2.26 -16.54 9.29
N GLY A 37 1.63 -15.82 8.35
CA GLY A 37 0.20 -15.96 8.03
C GLY A 37 -0.77 -15.36 9.06
N LYS A 38 -0.27 -14.62 10.06
CA LYS A 38 -1.08 -13.94 11.08
C LYS A 38 -0.87 -12.44 11.03
N VAL A 39 -1.94 -11.67 11.16
CA VAL A 39 -1.86 -10.22 11.34
C VAL A 39 -1.27 -9.95 12.73
N ILE A 40 -0.16 -9.22 12.78
CA ILE A 40 0.53 -8.84 14.03
C ILE A 40 0.38 -7.35 14.36
N ALA A 41 0.01 -6.52 13.38
CA ALA A 41 -0.32 -5.12 13.57
C ALA A 41 -1.22 -4.62 12.44
N GLU A 42 -2.02 -3.61 12.75
CA GLU A 42 -2.89 -2.89 11.82
C GLU A 42 -2.55 -1.40 11.91
N GLY A 43 -2.51 -0.67 10.81
CA GLY A 43 -2.18 0.75 10.82
C GLY A 43 -3.07 1.55 9.88
N SER A 44 -3.48 2.73 10.30
CA SER A 44 -4.15 3.74 9.48
C SER A 44 -3.44 5.07 9.61
N ASN A 45 -3.66 5.99 8.66
CA ASN A 45 -3.19 7.35 8.82
C ASN A 45 -3.83 8.02 10.05
N LYS A 46 -3.01 8.78 10.78
CA LYS A 46 -3.42 9.59 11.94
C LYS A 46 -2.91 11.03 11.85
N THR A 47 -2.74 11.52 10.62
CA THR A 47 -2.14 12.83 10.35
C THR A 47 -2.96 14.00 10.90
N ASN A 48 -4.29 13.92 10.82
CA ASN A 48 -5.23 14.88 11.38
C ASN A 48 -5.29 14.74 12.91
N GLU A 49 -5.44 13.52 13.43
CA GLU A 49 -5.54 13.26 14.88
C GLU A 49 -4.31 13.78 15.64
N THR A 50 -3.12 13.48 15.10
CA THR A 50 -1.84 13.77 15.76
C THR A 50 -1.23 15.11 15.35
N LEU A 51 -1.83 15.81 14.38
CA LEU A 51 -1.30 17.01 13.74
C LEU A 51 0.14 16.82 13.23
N CYS A 52 0.48 15.60 12.80
CA CYS A 52 1.82 15.22 12.42
C CYS A 52 1.81 14.54 11.06
N GLY A 53 2.38 15.21 10.05
CA GLY A 53 2.40 14.75 8.66
C GLY A 53 3.21 13.47 8.40
N THR A 54 3.86 12.89 9.41
CA THR A 54 4.61 11.63 9.30
C THR A 54 3.85 10.41 9.85
N ARG A 55 2.70 10.62 10.50
CA ARG A 55 1.88 9.55 11.11
C ARG A 55 1.02 8.82 10.06
N HIS A 56 1.72 8.17 9.13
CA HIS A 56 1.11 7.33 8.09
C HIS A 56 0.82 5.92 8.61
N ALA A 57 -0.07 5.20 7.91
CA ALA A 57 -0.47 3.84 8.22
C ALA A 57 0.72 2.91 8.53
N GLU A 58 1.78 2.95 7.72
CA GLU A 58 2.96 2.11 7.89
C GLU A 58 3.71 2.42 9.19
N PHE A 59 3.83 3.71 9.56
CA PHE A 59 4.48 4.11 10.82
C PHE A 59 3.66 3.72 12.04
N GLU A 60 2.32 3.78 11.95
CA GLU A 60 1.45 3.34 13.04
C GLU A 60 1.54 1.82 13.25
N GLY A 61 1.55 1.03 12.18
CA GLY A 61 1.75 -0.42 12.28
C GLY A 61 3.16 -0.79 12.76
N ILE A 62 4.21 -0.14 12.26
CA ILE A 62 5.59 -0.33 12.76
C ILE A 62 5.67 0.01 14.25
N SER A 63 5.06 1.11 14.69
CA SER A 63 5.06 1.53 16.10
C SER A 63 4.44 0.48 17.01
N GLN A 64 3.35 -0.17 16.59
CA GLN A 64 2.74 -1.28 17.33
C GLN A 64 3.65 -2.51 17.42
N ILE A 65 4.34 -2.86 16.34
CA ILE A 65 5.28 -3.99 16.34
C ILE A 65 6.46 -3.70 17.28
N VAL A 66 7.01 -2.49 17.22
CA VAL A 66 8.12 -2.04 18.08
C VAL A 66 7.71 -2.03 19.55
N SER A 67 6.53 -1.50 19.89
CA SER A 67 6.07 -1.43 21.28
C SER A 67 5.81 -2.82 21.86
N THR A 68 5.29 -3.75 21.05
CA THR A 68 5.02 -5.13 21.47
C THR A 68 6.27 -6.00 21.49
N ASN A 69 7.26 -5.72 20.63
CA ASN A 69 8.46 -6.54 20.43
C ASN A 69 9.76 -5.71 20.42
N PRO A 70 10.08 -4.95 21.47
CA PRO A 70 11.15 -3.94 21.45
C PRO A 70 12.54 -4.51 21.14
N ASN A 71 12.78 -5.78 21.47
CA ASN A 71 14.08 -6.43 21.27
C ASN A 71 14.17 -7.28 19.99
N SER A 72 13.06 -7.54 19.31
CA SER A 72 13.00 -8.48 18.16
C SER A 72 12.24 -7.93 16.94
N TYR A 73 11.73 -6.69 16.99
CA TYR A 73 10.94 -6.10 15.91
C TYR A 73 11.67 -6.12 14.57
N LYS A 74 13.00 -5.93 14.54
CA LYS A 74 13.79 -5.95 13.30
C LYS A 74 13.75 -7.33 12.64
N ASP A 75 13.90 -8.40 13.42
CA ASP A 75 13.87 -9.76 12.89
C ASP A 75 12.46 -10.18 12.49
N ILE A 76 11.45 -9.73 13.24
CA ILE A 76 10.04 -9.91 12.88
C ILE A 76 9.73 -9.24 11.54
N LEU A 77 10.11 -7.97 11.36
CA LEU A 77 9.83 -7.21 10.14
C LEU A 77 10.50 -7.83 8.90
N LYS A 78 11.70 -8.39 9.03
CA LYS A 78 12.38 -9.16 7.96
C LYS A 78 11.59 -10.37 7.46
N GLU A 79 10.72 -10.91 8.30
CA GLU A 79 9.86 -12.04 7.98
C GLU A 79 8.38 -11.63 7.79
N THR A 80 8.10 -10.32 7.70
CA THR A 80 6.74 -9.77 7.65
C THR A 80 6.39 -9.24 6.28
N ASP A 81 5.20 -9.61 5.81
CA ASP A 81 4.58 -9.06 4.62
C ASP A 81 3.67 -7.89 5.00
N LEU A 82 3.82 -6.76 4.33
CA LEU A 82 2.92 -5.61 4.46
C LEU A 82 1.84 -5.67 3.38
N TYR A 83 0.58 -5.49 3.76
CA TYR A 83 -0.52 -5.21 2.83
C TYR A 83 -1.03 -3.81 3.11
N VAL A 84 -1.06 -2.94 2.11
CA VAL A 84 -1.48 -1.54 2.28
C VAL A 84 -2.38 -1.10 1.13
N THR A 85 -3.42 -0.32 1.40
CA THR A 85 -4.40 0.04 0.36
C THR A 85 -3.79 0.89 -0.75
N VAL A 86 -2.84 1.76 -0.41
CA VAL A 86 -2.17 2.68 -1.34
C VAL A 86 -0.67 2.43 -1.32
N GLU A 87 -0.01 2.54 -2.46
CA GLU A 87 1.45 2.43 -2.56
C GLU A 87 2.15 3.30 -1.50
N PRO A 88 3.12 2.73 -0.74
CA PRO A 88 3.88 3.49 0.24
C PRO A 88 4.50 4.73 -0.36
N CYS A 89 4.38 5.86 0.34
CA CYS A 89 5.07 7.07 -0.09
C CYS A 89 6.59 6.90 0.04
N ILE A 90 7.38 7.77 -0.59
CA ILE A 90 8.85 7.80 -0.52
C ILE A 90 9.38 7.65 0.92
N MET A 91 8.76 8.36 1.89
CA MET A 91 9.15 8.27 3.30
C MET A 91 8.90 6.87 3.88
N CYS A 92 7.69 6.33 3.71
CA CYS A 92 7.34 5.00 4.21
C CYS A 92 8.15 3.89 3.53
N ALA A 93 8.32 3.98 2.20
CA ALA A 93 9.13 3.07 1.41
C ALA A 93 10.59 3.01 1.89
N SER A 94 11.17 4.18 2.19
CA SER A 94 12.52 4.27 2.77
C SER A 94 12.61 3.63 4.16
N ALA A 95 11.62 3.89 5.03
CA ALA A 95 11.58 3.29 6.38
C ALA A 95 11.46 1.75 6.31
N LEU A 96 10.59 1.24 5.44
CA LEU A 96 10.39 -0.18 5.20
C LEU A 96 11.66 -0.87 4.69
N ARG A 97 12.41 -0.22 3.78
CA ARG A 97 13.70 -0.73 3.31
C ARG A 97 14.74 -0.77 4.43
N GLN A 98 14.84 0.29 5.22
CA GLN A 98 15.77 0.35 6.35
C GLN A 98 15.48 -0.73 7.40
N LEU A 99 14.21 -1.07 7.59
CA LEU A 99 13.76 -2.16 8.46
C LEU A 99 13.80 -3.52 7.78
N GLN A 100 14.19 -3.57 6.50
CA GLN A 100 14.33 -4.76 5.69
C GLN A 100 13.04 -5.60 5.63
N ILE A 101 11.89 -4.94 5.43
CA ILE A 101 10.60 -5.62 5.28
C ILE A 101 10.70 -6.75 4.23
N LYS A 102 10.01 -7.86 4.43
CA LYS A 102 10.10 -9.01 3.52
C LYS A 102 9.55 -8.67 2.13
N ARG A 103 8.28 -8.27 2.09
CA ARG A 103 7.52 -7.95 0.87
C ARG A 103 6.46 -6.90 1.17
N VAL A 104 6.09 -6.15 0.14
CA VAL A 104 4.99 -5.18 0.20
C VAL A 104 3.96 -5.52 -0.87
N PHE A 105 2.69 -5.58 -0.49
CA PHE A 105 1.54 -5.76 -1.35
C PHE A 105 0.70 -4.50 -1.27
N PHE A 106 0.28 -3.94 -2.40
CA PHE A 106 -0.57 -2.75 -2.36
C PHE A 106 -1.69 -2.75 -3.40
N GLY A 107 -2.75 -2.00 -3.10
CA GLY A 107 -3.93 -1.90 -3.96
C GLY A 107 -3.71 -0.97 -5.13
N CYS A 108 -3.74 0.35 -4.88
CA CYS A 108 -3.56 1.35 -5.93
C CYS A 108 -2.21 2.06 -5.84
N GLY A 109 -1.75 2.60 -6.97
CA GLY A 109 -0.54 3.44 -7.02
C GLY A 109 -0.69 4.74 -6.24
N ASN A 110 0.43 5.42 -6.03
CA ASN A 110 0.50 6.74 -5.41
C ASN A 110 1.14 7.74 -6.37
N ASP A 111 0.30 8.36 -7.20
CA ASP A 111 0.73 9.21 -8.32
C ASP A 111 1.54 10.45 -7.90
N ARG A 112 1.43 10.87 -6.63
CA ARG A 112 2.10 12.09 -6.14
C ARG A 112 3.38 11.80 -5.36
N PHE A 113 3.39 10.70 -4.60
CA PHE A 113 4.45 10.45 -3.63
C PHE A 113 4.93 9.00 -3.62
N GLY A 114 4.53 8.16 -4.58
CA GLY A 114 4.83 6.73 -4.60
C GLY A 114 6.32 6.43 -4.60
N GLY A 115 6.76 5.72 -3.57
CA GLY A 115 8.15 5.36 -3.35
C GLY A 115 8.55 3.99 -3.87
N ASN A 116 7.61 3.23 -4.45
CA ASN A 116 7.84 1.86 -4.91
C ASN A 116 7.76 1.71 -6.44
N GLY A 117 7.54 2.78 -7.19
CA GLY A 117 7.57 2.77 -8.64
C GLY A 117 6.75 3.86 -9.33
N SER A 118 5.76 4.48 -8.67
CA SER A 118 5.00 5.56 -9.32
C SER A 118 5.81 6.84 -9.52
N VAL A 119 6.64 7.22 -8.53
CA VAL A 119 7.48 8.42 -8.61
C VAL A 119 8.97 8.07 -8.47
N LEU A 120 9.32 7.35 -7.40
CA LEU A 120 10.65 6.80 -7.18
C LEU A 120 10.55 5.29 -6.95
N SER A 121 11.66 4.58 -7.16
CA SER A 121 11.73 3.13 -6.91
C SER A 121 12.74 2.83 -5.80
N LEU A 122 12.38 3.15 -4.55
CA LEU A 122 13.22 2.93 -3.37
C LEU A 122 13.29 1.47 -2.95
N GLN A 123 12.44 0.60 -3.47
CA GLN A 123 12.44 -0.83 -3.18
C GLN A 123 13.52 -1.61 -3.97
N ILE A 124 14.14 -1.01 -4.99
CA ILE A 124 15.19 -1.66 -5.80
C ILE A 124 16.58 -1.10 -5.48
N ASP A 125 17.60 -1.94 -5.68
CA ASP A 125 19.00 -1.57 -5.49
C ASP A 125 19.51 -0.72 -6.67
N GLN A 126 19.30 0.60 -6.62
CA GLN A 126 19.76 1.54 -7.66
C GLN A 126 21.16 2.10 -7.43
N ALA A 127 21.66 2.08 -6.18
CA ALA A 127 22.91 2.71 -5.82
C ALA A 127 23.87 1.67 -5.23
N GLU A 128 25.12 1.65 -5.72
CA GLU A 128 26.26 0.88 -5.17
C GLU A 128 26.74 1.46 -3.83
N VAL A 129 25.81 1.85 -2.95
CA VAL A 129 26.14 2.28 -1.60
C VAL A 129 26.17 1.02 -0.75
N GLU A 130 27.37 0.51 -0.48
CA GLU A 130 27.60 -0.73 0.29
C GLU A 130 26.87 -0.76 1.65
N SER A 131 26.54 0.40 2.21
CA SER A 131 25.86 0.54 3.50
C SER A 131 24.33 0.62 3.42
N PHE A 132 23.72 0.71 2.23
CA PHE A 132 22.26 0.79 2.12
C PHE A 132 21.65 -0.61 2.10
N PRO A 133 20.60 -0.89 2.92
CA PRO A 133 20.02 -2.23 2.98
C PRO A 133 19.48 -2.67 1.61
N ARG A 134 19.57 -3.98 1.33
CA ARG A 134 18.99 -4.57 0.12
C ARG A 134 17.51 -4.18 -0.04
N GLY A 135 17.10 -4.05 -1.28
CA GLY A 135 15.71 -3.84 -1.67
C GLY A 135 14.75 -4.94 -1.19
N TYR A 136 13.46 -4.73 -1.46
CA TYR A 136 12.39 -5.67 -1.14
C TYR A 136 11.44 -5.83 -2.33
N CYS A 137 10.74 -6.96 -2.41
CA CYS A 137 9.77 -7.18 -3.48
C CYS A 137 8.48 -6.41 -3.19
N CYS A 138 7.93 -5.74 -4.21
CA CYS A 138 6.62 -5.09 -4.13
C CYS A 138 5.65 -5.63 -5.20
N TYR A 139 4.40 -5.89 -4.82
CA TYR A 139 3.37 -6.45 -5.69
C TYR A 139 2.16 -5.51 -5.72
N PRO A 140 1.96 -4.77 -6.83
CA PRO A 140 0.88 -3.81 -6.97
C PRO A 140 -0.44 -4.48 -7.41
N GLY A 141 -1.55 -3.75 -7.29
CA GLY A 141 -2.78 -4.04 -8.02
C GLY A 141 -3.81 -4.93 -7.34
N ILE A 142 -3.53 -5.41 -6.12
CA ILE A 142 -4.43 -6.31 -5.41
C ILE A 142 -5.64 -5.52 -4.89
N LEU A 143 -6.84 -5.77 -5.42
CA LEU A 143 -8.05 -4.98 -5.09
C LEU A 143 -7.87 -3.47 -5.36
N ASN A 144 -7.26 -3.16 -6.51
CA ASN A 144 -6.97 -1.79 -6.94
C ASN A 144 -8.21 -0.90 -6.93
N ARG A 145 -9.32 -1.37 -7.51
CA ARG A 145 -10.53 -0.55 -7.66
C ARG A 145 -11.08 -0.15 -6.29
N GLU A 146 -11.15 -1.08 -5.36
CA GLU A 146 -11.61 -0.82 -4.00
C GLU A 146 -10.73 0.20 -3.27
N ALA A 147 -9.41 0.11 -3.42
CA ALA A 147 -8.48 1.09 -2.86
C ALA A 147 -8.66 2.49 -3.46
N VAL A 148 -8.81 2.59 -4.79
CA VAL A 148 -9.08 3.86 -5.48
C VAL A 148 -10.42 4.45 -5.02
N MET A 149 -11.46 3.62 -4.92
CA MET A 149 -12.79 4.05 -4.48
C MET A 149 -12.75 4.61 -3.06
N LEU A 150 -11.96 4.00 -2.17
CA LEU A 150 -11.80 4.46 -0.81
C LEU A 150 -11.18 5.86 -0.76
N LEU A 151 -10.12 6.11 -1.51
CA LEU A 151 -9.52 7.45 -1.65
C LEU A 151 -10.49 8.48 -2.26
N ARG A 152 -11.23 8.09 -3.31
CA ARG A 152 -12.21 8.98 -3.94
C ARG A 152 -13.30 9.42 -2.97
N LYS A 153 -13.81 8.50 -2.14
CA LYS A 153 -14.78 8.83 -1.08
C LYS A 153 -14.24 9.89 -0.12
N PHE A 154 -12.98 9.78 0.31
CA PHE A 154 -12.34 10.79 1.17
C PHE A 154 -12.25 12.16 0.48
N TYR A 155 -11.88 12.22 -0.79
CA TYR A 155 -11.77 13.50 -1.50
C TYR A 155 -13.11 14.20 -1.74
N LEU A 156 -14.23 13.48 -1.67
CA LEU A 156 -15.59 14.05 -1.69
C LEU A 156 -15.98 14.65 -0.34
N LEU A 157 -15.41 14.18 0.77
CA LEU A 157 -15.64 14.78 2.08
C LEU A 157 -15.13 16.23 2.09
N GLU A 158 -15.89 17.12 2.73
CA GLU A 158 -15.43 18.47 3.02
C GLU A 158 -14.36 18.39 4.12
N ASN A 159 -13.23 19.05 3.90
CA ASN A 159 -12.18 19.14 4.91
C ASN A 159 -12.44 20.37 5.78
N ASP A 160 -13.21 20.20 6.85
CA ASP A 160 -13.51 21.26 7.81
C ASP A 160 -12.26 21.78 8.55
N SER A 161 -11.18 20.98 8.57
CA SER A 161 -9.90 21.33 9.19
C SER A 161 -8.99 22.16 8.28
N ALA A 162 -9.37 22.39 7.02
CA ALA A 162 -8.60 23.25 6.11
C ALA A 162 -8.74 24.73 6.52
N PRO A 163 -7.67 25.55 6.50
CA PRO A 163 -7.74 26.96 6.87
C PRO A 163 -8.66 27.79 5.97
N GLN A 164 -8.90 27.33 4.73
CA GLN A 164 -9.95 27.81 3.85
C GLN A 164 -10.72 26.61 3.26
N PRO A 165 -11.85 26.21 3.86
CA PRO A 165 -12.63 25.10 3.35
C PRO A 165 -13.23 25.47 1.99
N THR A 166 -12.91 24.69 0.96
CA THR A 166 -13.52 24.83 -0.37
C THR A 166 -14.75 23.94 -0.42
N THR A 167 -15.92 24.50 -0.77
CA THR A 167 -17.14 23.72 -0.99
C THR A 167 -16.93 22.76 -2.16
N LYS A 168 -17.07 21.46 -1.91
CA LYS A 168 -16.88 20.41 -2.93
C LYS A 168 -18.19 19.88 -3.53
N LYS A 169 -19.29 20.59 -3.31
CA LYS A 169 -20.68 20.18 -3.64
C LYS A 169 -20.95 19.74 -5.09
N THR A 170 -20.04 20.01 -6.03
CA THR A 170 -20.17 19.66 -7.46
C THR A 170 -19.33 18.45 -7.89
N ARG A 171 -18.55 17.83 -7.00
CA ARG A 171 -17.75 16.64 -7.35
C ARG A 171 -18.62 15.38 -7.27
N ASN A 172 -18.81 14.73 -8.41
CA ASN A 172 -19.42 13.40 -8.46
C ASN A 172 -18.36 12.32 -8.25
N LEU A 173 -18.77 11.20 -7.66
CA LEU A 173 -17.93 10.02 -7.56
C LEU A 173 -17.78 9.41 -8.96
N ILE A 174 -16.54 9.27 -9.43
CA ILE A 174 -16.24 8.57 -10.68
C ILE A 174 -16.15 7.08 -10.35
N GLU A 175 -17.03 6.26 -10.93
CA GLU A 175 -17.12 4.82 -10.64
C GLU A 175 -16.64 3.93 -11.80
N ASP A 176 -16.49 4.47 -13.01
CA ASP A 176 -16.26 3.66 -14.22
C ASP A 176 -14.83 3.74 -14.78
N GLU A 177 -14.04 4.70 -14.32
CA GLU A 177 -12.67 4.92 -14.80
C GLU A 177 -11.69 4.68 -13.65
N PHE A 178 -10.69 3.82 -13.85
CA PHE A 178 -9.68 3.51 -12.83
C PHE A 178 -8.27 3.62 -13.40
N PRO A 179 -7.31 4.16 -12.62
CA PRO A 179 -5.93 4.24 -13.06
C PRO A 179 -5.36 2.84 -13.26
N ARG A 180 -4.72 2.63 -14.42
CA ARG A 180 -3.97 1.42 -14.73
C ARG A 180 -2.66 1.38 -13.93
N ILE A 181 -2.14 0.18 -13.73
CA ILE A 181 -0.82 -0.01 -13.11
C ILE A 181 0.16 -0.45 -14.18
N GLU A 182 1.20 0.37 -14.42
CA GLU A 182 2.34 -0.04 -15.25
C GLU A 182 3.23 -1.01 -14.45
N TYR A 183 2.91 -2.30 -14.54
CA TYR A 183 3.57 -3.36 -13.77
C TYR A 183 5.09 -3.42 -13.99
N LYS A 184 5.59 -2.98 -15.15
CA LYS A 184 7.04 -2.93 -15.46
C LYS A 184 7.83 -2.02 -14.53
N ASN A 185 7.17 -1.06 -13.87
CA ASN A 185 7.81 -0.20 -12.87
C ASN A 185 8.09 -0.92 -11.54
N TYR A 186 7.46 -2.07 -11.32
CA TYR A 186 7.45 -2.78 -10.03
C TYR A 186 8.03 -4.19 -10.12
N LEU A 187 7.78 -4.89 -11.23
CA LEU A 187 8.03 -6.31 -11.38
C LEU A 187 8.59 -6.61 -12.77
N THR A 188 9.47 -7.61 -12.84
CA THR A 188 9.75 -8.30 -14.10
C THR A 188 8.56 -9.15 -14.53
N ARG A 189 8.47 -9.47 -15.82
CA ARG A 189 7.43 -10.36 -16.36
C ARG A 189 7.38 -11.71 -15.63
N ASN A 190 8.54 -12.28 -15.30
CA ASN A 190 8.62 -13.56 -14.60
C ASN A 190 8.09 -13.45 -13.17
N GLN A 191 8.44 -12.39 -12.43
CA GLN A 191 7.89 -12.16 -11.09
C GLN A 191 6.38 -11.92 -11.12
N PHE A 192 5.87 -11.25 -12.15
CA PHE A 192 4.44 -11.09 -12.36
C PHE A 192 3.74 -12.44 -12.54
N VAL A 193 4.26 -13.30 -13.42
CA VAL A 193 3.70 -14.64 -13.66
C VAL A 193 3.75 -15.51 -12.40
N GLU A 194 4.86 -15.47 -11.67
CA GLU A 194 5.00 -16.22 -10.41
C GLU A 194 3.95 -15.81 -9.37
N MET A 195 3.66 -14.51 -9.28
CA MET A 195 2.70 -13.96 -8.30
C MET A 195 1.24 -14.12 -8.72
N PHE A 196 0.91 -13.81 -9.98
CA PHE A 196 -0.47 -13.66 -10.46
C PHE A 196 -0.94 -14.79 -11.38
N GLY A 197 -0.01 -15.64 -11.82
CA GLY A 197 -0.24 -16.78 -12.71
C GLY A 197 -0.20 -16.41 -14.20
N GLU A 198 0.17 -17.39 -15.03
CA GLU A 198 0.28 -17.25 -16.49
C GLU A 198 -1.03 -16.74 -17.13
N GLY A 199 -2.19 -17.16 -16.59
CA GLY A 199 -3.49 -16.72 -17.10
C GLY A 199 -3.75 -15.22 -17.01
N ARG A 200 -2.95 -14.46 -16.27
CA ARG A 200 -3.06 -13.00 -16.14
C ARG A 200 -1.94 -12.24 -16.87
N VAL A 201 -1.01 -12.93 -17.53
CA VAL A 201 0.18 -12.29 -18.12
C VAL A 201 -0.15 -11.26 -19.21
N GLY A 202 -1.31 -11.41 -19.86
CA GLY A 202 -1.81 -10.42 -20.82
C GLY A 202 -2.01 -9.02 -20.22
N ILE A 203 -2.29 -8.91 -18.91
CA ILE A 203 -2.38 -7.62 -18.21
C ILE A 203 -1.00 -6.95 -18.17
N TYR A 204 0.07 -7.72 -17.93
CA TYR A 204 1.43 -7.19 -17.95
C TYR A 204 1.85 -6.78 -19.35
N ASP A 205 1.62 -7.64 -20.34
CA ASP A 205 2.07 -7.44 -21.72
C ASP A 205 1.36 -6.25 -22.41
N SER A 206 0.12 -5.95 -22.00
CA SER A 206 -0.68 -4.80 -22.47
C SER A 206 -0.36 -3.46 -21.79
N GLY A 207 0.63 -3.41 -20.89
CA GLY A 207 0.95 -2.18 -20.13
C GLY A 207 -0.05 -1.90 -19.00
N GLY A 208 -0.59 -2.95 -18.39
CA GLY A 208 -1.52 -2.83 -17.26
C GLY A 208 -2.98 -2.71 -17.63
N ASP A 209 -3.39 -3.16 -18.82
CA ASP A 209 -4.80 -3.15 -19.21
C ASP A 209 -5.54 -4.33 -18.55
N GLY A 210 -6.10 -4.06 -17.37
CA GLY A 210 -6.83 -5.03 -16.54
C GLY A 210 -6.57 -4.85 -15.04
N PHE A 211 -7.30 -5.62 -14.22
CA PHE A 211 -7.24 -5.53 -12.77
C PHE A 211 -7.00 -6.91 -12.13
N ILE A 212 -6.23 -6.93 -11.04
CA ILE A 212 -6.00 -8.15 -10.25
C ILE A 212 -7.08 -8.25 -9.18
N GLU A 213 -8.09 -9.05 -9.48
CA GLU A 213 -9.30 -9.17 -8.66
C GLU A 213 -9.63 -10.61 -8.34
N GLU A 214 -10.39 -10.78 -7.27
CA GLU A 214 -10.93 -12.08 -6.92
C GLU A 214 -12.00 -12.43 -7.96
N SER A 215 -11.71 -13.46 -8.76
CA SER A 215 -12.70 -14.08 -9.64
C SER A 215 -13.92 -14.46 -8.81
N SER A 216 -15.09 -14.01 -9.27
CA SER A 216 -16.41 -14.29 -8.68
C SER A 216 -16.70 -15.78 -8.61
#